data_AF-A0A4Y5RDL3-F1
#
_entry.id   AF-A0A4Y5RDL3-F1
#
_cell.length_a   1.000
_cell.length_b   1.000
_cell.length_c   1.000
_cell.angle_alpha   90.00
_cell.angle_beta   90.00
_cell.angle_gamma   90.00
#
_symmetry.space_group_name_H-M   'P 1'
#
loop_
_entity.id
_entity.type
_entity.pdbx_description
1 polymer ?
#
loop_
_entity_poly.entity_id
_entity_poly.type
_entity_poly.pdbx_seq_one_letter_code
_entity_poly.pdbx_strand_id
1 'polypeptide(L)'
;MRAILACLLFVSLALARPDGYTTKWDNIDVDEILHNDRMMENYEKCLLEEGNEKCTPDGKELKAIIPDALKTGCSKCNEKQKAGVEKVLKYLVKERRPLFDKLAAKFDPKGFYLKKFKDEADKHGIKY
;
A
#
# COMPACT_ATOMS: atom_id res chain seq x y z
N MET A 1 54.04 -6.98 -25.85
CA MET A 1 52.80 -7.75 -26.10
C MET A 1 52.09 -7.95 -24.77
N ARG A 2 50.82 -7.53 -24.70
CA ARG A 2 49.70 -8.16 -23.98
C ARG A 2 50.03 -8.61 -22.54
N ALA A 3 49.69 -7.85 -21.51
CA ALA A 3 48.35 -7.95 -20.94
C ALA A 3 48.01 -6.75 -20.04
N ILE A 4 47.78 -5.59 -20.64
CA ILE A 4 47.00 -4.51 -20.02
C ILE A 4 45.61 -4.62 -20.61
N LEU A 5 44.81 -5.57 -20.11
CA LEU A 5 43.42 -5.79 -20.49
C LEU A 5 42.70 -6.64 -19.43
N ALA A 6 42.93 -6.31 -18.16
CA ALA A 6 41.99 -6.67 -17.09
C ALA A 6 40.97 -5.52 -16.93
N CYS A 7 40.38 -5.09 -18.04
CA CYS A 7 39.26 -4.17 -18.04
C CYS A 7 37.98 -4.98 -17.88
N LEU A 8 37.29 -4.74 -16.76
CA LEU A 8 35.85 -4.53 -16.74
C LEU A 8 35.00 -5.70 -17.30
N LEU A 9 34.95 -6.80 -16.56
CA LEU A 9 33.78 -7.68 -16.57
C LEU A 9 33.13 -7.67 -15.18
N PHE A 10 32.78 -6.47 -14.70
CA PHE A 10 31.62 -6.33 -13.85
C PHE A 10 30.40 -6.46 -14.76
N VAL A 11 29.95 -7.70 -14.97
CA VAL A 11 28.58 -7.95 -15.43
C VAL A 11 27.69 -7.48 -14.28
N SER A 12 27.29 -6.22 -14.33
CA SER A 12 26.18 -5.72 -13.53
C SER A 12 24.96 -6.49 -14.02
N LEU A 13 24.64 -7.56 -13.30
CA LEU A 13 23.35 -8.19 -13.37
C LEU A 13 22.36 -7.14 -12.84
N ALA A 14 21.89 -6.27 -13.73
CA ALA A 14 20.74 -5.43 -13.50
C ALA A 14 19.57 -6.41 -13.37
N LEU A 15 19.39 -6.95 -12.16
CA LEU A 15 18.16 -7.58 -11.76
C LEU A 15 17.08 -6.53 -12.00
N ALA A 16 16.39 -6.65 -13.13
CA ALA A 16 15.19 -5.88 -13.42
C ALA A 16 14.29 -6.08 -12.21
N ARG A 17 14.21 -5.07 -11.34
CA ARG A 17 13.25 -5.09 -10.25
C ARG A 17 11.89 -5.15 -10.93
N PRO A 18 11.02 -6.11 -10.58
CA PRO A 18 9.67 -6.09 -11.11
C PRO A 18 9.06 -4.72 -10.80
N ASP A 19 8.45 -4.09 -11.81
CA ASP A 19 7.89 -2.73 -11.71
C ASP A 19 6.70 -2.61 -10.73
N GLY A 20 6.34 -3.70 -10.05
CA GLY A 20 5.24 -3.82 -9.09
C GLY A 20 5.66 -3.69 -7.63
N TYR A 21 4.68 -3.54 -6.74
CA TYR A 21 4.91 -3.72 -5.30
C TYR A 21 5.22 -5.19 -4.97
N THR A 22 5.84 -5.44 -3.80
CA THR A 22 6.16 -6.80 -3.37
C THR A 22 4.94 -7.71 -3.38
N THR A 23 5.10 -8.96 -3.80
CA THR A 23 4.03 -9.97 -3.80
C THR A 23 4.07 -10.87 -2.58
N LYS A 24 5.01 -10.61 -1.65
CA LYS A 24 5.19 -11.39 -0.41
C LYS A 24 3.90 -11.56 0.39
N TRP A 25 3.00 -10.57 0.30
CA TRP A 25 1.78 -10.47 1.10
C TRP A 25 0.51 -10.76 0.31
N ASP A 26 0.60 -11.20 -0.94
CA ASP A 26 -0.56 -11.39 -1.81
C ASP A 26 -1.50 -12.53 -1.35
N ASN A 27 -1.05 -13.38 -0.41
CA ASN A 27 -1.82 -14.50 0.12
C ASN A 27 -2.18 -14.33 1.60
N ILE A 28 -2.01 -13.13 2.18
CA ILE A 28 -2.49 -12.89 3.54
C ILE A 28 -4.02 -12.89 3.56
N ASP A 29 -4.60 -13.36 4.66
CA ASP A 29 -6.02 -13.20 4.89
C ASP A 29 -6.29 -11.79 5.41
N VAL A 30 -6.74 -10.92 4.50
CA VAL A 30 -7.11 -9.54 4.83
C VAL A 30 -8.28 -9.50 5.81
N ASP A 31 -9.22 -10.46 5.74
CA ASP A 31 -10.38 -10.48 6.64
C ASP A 31 -9.96 -10.81 8.07
N GLU A 32 -8.98 -11.70 8.26
CA GLU A 32 -8.42 -12.01 9.58
C GLU A 32 -7.87 -10.73 10.25
N ILE A 33 -7.14 -9.91 9.49
CA ILE A 33 -6.57 -8.66 10.00
C ILE A 33 -7.68 -7.67 10.35
N LEU A 34 -8.64 -7.46 9.44
CA LEU A 34 -9.71 -6.48 9.61
C LEU A 34 -10.62 -6.78 10.82
N HIS A 35 -10.84 -8.05 11.13
CA HIS A 35 -11.66 -8.50 12.26
C HIS A 35 -10.87 -8.74 13.55
N ASN A 36 -9.55 -8.54 13.54
CA ASN A 36 -8.72 -8.63 14.72
C ASN A 36 -8.40 -7.24 15.27
N ASP A 37 -9.13 -6.82 16.30
CA ASP A 37 -9.00 -5.49 16.91
C ASP A 37 -7.56 -5.16 17.32
N ARG A 38 -6.83 -6.13 17.89
CA ARG A 38 -5.44 -5.94 18.29
C ARG A 38 -4.54 -5.66 17.09
N MET A 39 -4.73 -6.37 15.98
CA MET A 39 -3.95 -6.13 14.76
C MET A 39 -4.32 -4.78 14.14
N MET A 40 -5.61 -4.46 14.06
CA MET A 40 -6.10 -3.19 13.54
C MET A 40 -5.55 -2.00 14.33
N GLU A 41 -5.54 -2.07 15.65
CA GLU A 41 -4.94 -1.02 16.48
C GLU A 41 -3.45 -0.81 16.20
N ASN A 42 -2.69 -1.89 15.96
CA ASN A 42 -1.27 -1.79 15.63
C ASN A 42 -1.07 -1.12 14.27
N TYR A 43 -1.89 -1.47 13.27
CA TYR A 43 -1.86 -0.82 11.96
C TYR A 43 -2.30 0.65 12.05
N GLU A 44 -3.35 0.97 12.81
CA GLU A 44 -3.79 2.35 13.05
C GLU A 44 -2.65 3.18 13.65
N LYS A 45 -2.05 2.73 14.75
CA LYS A 45 -0.93 3.43 15.40
C LYS A 45 0.23 3.62 14.43
N CYS A 46 0.62 2.57 13.72
CA CYS A 46 1.67 2.63 12.72
C CYS A 46 1.37 3.68 11.63
N LEU A 47 0.17 3.68 11.07
CA LEU A 47 -0.18 4.56 9.96
C LEU A 47 -0.37 6.01 10.41
N LEU A 48 -0.96 6.25 11.59
CA LEU A 48 -1.28 7.60 12.09
C LEU A 48 -0.12 8.31 12.80
N GLU A 49 0.83 7.61 13.41
CA GLU A 49 1.96 8.25 14.08
C GLU A 49 2.99 8.85 13.10
N GLU A 50 3.73 9.85 13.57
CA GLU A 50 4.95 10.32 12.90
C GLU A 50 6.09 9.35 13.21
N GLY A 51 6.76 8.81 12.17
CA GLY A 51 7.80 7.78 12.33
C GLY A 51 7.30 6.34 12.24
N ASN A 52 8.18 5.37 12.56
CA ASN A 52 7.98 3.94 12.32
C ASN A 52 8.14 3.07 13.59
N GLU A 53 8.17 3.68 14.77
CA GLU A 53 8.54 3.04 16.03
C GLU A 53 7.53 1.97 16.48
N LYS A 54 6.24 2.18 16.17
CA LYS A 54 5.15 1.23 16.47
C LYS A 54 4.78 0.33 15.29
N CYS A 55 5.52 0.41 14.19
CA CYS A 55 5.22 -0.37 12.99
C CYS A 55 5.95 -1.71 12.99
N THR A 56 5.22 -2.78 12.67
CA THR A 56 5.81 -4.04 12.19
C THR A 56 6.51 -3.80 10.85
N PRO A 57 7.42 -4.69 10.40
CA PRO A 57 8.01 -4.58 9.06
C PRO A 57 6.96 -4.37 7.96
N ASP A 58 5.86 -5.13 8.03
CA ASP A 58 4.77 -5.11 7.07
C ASP A 58 4.00 -3.78 7.12
N GLY A 59 3.76 -3.26 8.33
CA GLY A 59 3.16 -1.94 8.51
C GLY A 59 4.05 -0.81 7.97
N LYS A 60 5.38 -0.91 8.09
CA LYS A 60 6.31 0.08 7.50
C LYS A 60 6.25 0.06 6.00
N GLU A 61 6.21 -1.12 5.41
CA GLU A 61 6.11 -1.31 3.97
C GLU A 61 4.78 -0.74 3.44
N LEU A 62 3.66 -1.10 4.07
CA LEU A 62 2.35 -0.55 3.74
C LEU A 62 2.34 0.98 3.82
N LYS A 63 2.84 1.55 4.92
CA LYS A 63 2.93 3.01 5.13
C LYS A 63 3.75 3.71 4.04
N ALA A 64 4.82 3.07 3.56
CA ALA A 64 5.65 3.60 2.48
C ALA A 64 4.99 3.52 1.10
N ILE A 65 4.16 2.49 0.86
CA ILE A 65 3.47 2.27 -0.41
C ILE A 65 2.26 3.20 -0.59
N ILE A 66 1.50 3.46 0.48
CA ILE A 66 0.23 4.22 0.41
C ILE A 66 0.35 5.55 -0.38
N PRO A 67 1.35 6.42 -0.14
CA PRO A 67 1.44 7.68 -0.88
C PRO A 67 1.62 7.51 -2.40
N ASP A 68 2.42 6.54 -2.83
CA ASP A 68 2.64 6.24 -4.25
C ASP A 68 1.40 5.58 -4.88
N ALA A 69 0.77 4.66 -4.15
CA ALA A 69 -0.45 3.99 -4.60
C ALA A 69 -1.60 5.00 -4.77
N LEU A 70 -1.77 5.94 -3.85
CA LEU A 70 -2.77 7.01 -4.00
C LEU A 70 -2.43 7.90 -5.20
N LYS A 71 -1.19 8.39 -5.29
CA LYS A 71 -0.73 9.27 -6.38
C LYS A 71 -0.91 8.68 -7.76
N THR A 72 -0.62 7.40 -7.91
CA THR A 72 -0.64 6.71 -9.21
C THR A 72 -1.93 5.94 -9.47
N GLY A 73 -2.88 5.92 -8.53
CA GLY A 73 -4.07 5.07 -8.62
C GLY A 73 -3.72 3.58 -8.66
N CYS A 74 -2.80 3.15 -7.79
CA CYS A 74 -2.37 1.75 -7.66
C CYS A 74 -1.81 1.16 -8.98
N SER A 75 -1.15 1.96 -9.82
CA SER A 75 -0.65 1.50 -11.13
C SER A 75 0.32 0.31 -11.06
N LYS A 76 1.02 0.16 -9.94
CA LYS A 76 1.96 -0.92 -9.65
C LYS A 76 1.34 -2.10 -8.89
N CYS A 77 0.04 -2.01 -8.58
CA CYS A 77 -0.67 -3.04 -7.86
C CYS A 77 -1.09 -4.16 -8.82
N ASN A 78 -0.91 -5.40 -8.39
CA ASN A 78 -1.53 -6.54 -9.08
C ASN A 78 -3.02 -6.68 -8.70
N GLU A 79 -3.72 -7.61 -9.35
CA GLU A 79 -5.16 -7.80 -9.15
C GLU A 79 -5.53 -8.21 -7.72
N LYS A 80 -4.69 -9.01 -7.05
CA LYS A 80 -4.93 -9.38 -5.64
C LYS A 80 -4.79 -8.19 -4.72
N GLN A 81 -3.78 -7.35 -4.95
CA GLN A 81 -3.55 -6.13 -4.17
C GLN A 81 -4.68 -5.12 -4.37
N LYS A 82 -5.17 -4.94 -5.62
CA LYS A 82 -6.33 -4.09 -5.90
C LYS A 82 -7.58 -4.58 -5.15
N ALA A 83 -7.87 -5.88 -5.23
CA ALA A 83 -9.01 -6.47 -4.51
C ALA A 83 -8.86 -6.34 -2.98
N GLY A 84 -7.65 -6.51 -2.45
CA GLY A 84 -7.35 -6.30 -1.04
C GLY A 84 -7.57 -4.85 -0.59
N VAL A 85 -7.07 -3.88 -1.37
CA VAL A 85 -7.27 -2.45 -1.12
C VAL A 85 -8.75 -2.09 -1.14
N GLU A 86 -9.50 -2.56 -2.14
CA GLU A 86 -10.95 -2.33 -2.24
C GLU A 86 -11.68 -2.85 -0.99
N LYS A 87 -11.35 -4.08 -0.56
CA LYS A 87 -11.92 -4.69 0.65
C LYS A 87 -11.61 -3.87 1.91
N VAL A 88 -10.35 -3.48 2.12
CA VAL A 88 -9.93 -2.66 3.26
C VAL A 88 -10.64 -1.32 3.28
N LEU A 89 -10.69 -0.61 2.14
CA LEU A 89 -11.36 0.68 2.05
C LEU A 89 -12.85 0.56 2.33
N LYS A 90 -13.53 -0.45 1.76
CA LYS A 90 -14.95 -0.70 2.01
C LYS A 90 -15.21 -0.97 3.49
N TYR A 91 -14.38 -1.78 4.14
CA TYR A 91 -14.49 -2.05 5.57
C TYR A 91 -14.25 -0.79 6.42
N LEU A 92 -13.20 -0.03 6.13
CA LEU A 92 -12.90 1.21 6.85
C LEU A 92 -14.04 2.24 6.71
N VAL A 93 -14.61 2.40 5.53
CA VAL A 93 -15.71 3.35 5.29
C VAL A 93 -16.99 2.92 6.03
N LYS A 94 -17.31 1.63 6.03
CA LYS A 94 -18.56 1.11 6.60
C LYS A 94 -18.50 0.89 8.10
N GLU A 95 -17.45 0.23 8.56
CA GLU A 95 -17.34 -0.28 9.92
C GLU A 95 -16.44 0.59 10.81
N ARG A 96 -15.47 1.32 10.22
CA ARG A 96 -14.48 2.11 10.99
C ARG A 96 -14.31 3.54 10.45
N ARG A 97 -15.42 4.21 10.20
CA ARG A 97 -15.44 5.54 9.58
C ARG A 97 -14.52 6.57 10.26
N PRO A 98 -14.44 6.67 11.60
CA PRO A 98 -13.51 7.61 12.24
C PRO A 98 -12.03 7.36 11.91
N LEU A 99 -11.63 6.08 11.79
CA LEU A 99 -10.27 5.72 11.38
C LEU A 99 -10.02 6.09 9.92
N PHE A 100 -10.99 5.81 9.04
CA PHE A 100 -10.92 6.22 7.64
C PHE A 100 -10.69 7.73 7.50
N ASP A 101 -11.46 8.55 8.21
CA ASP A 101 -11.37 10.00 8.12
C ASP A 101 -9.99 10.52 8.60
N LYS A 102 -9.42 9.92 9.67
CA LYS A 102 -8.06 10.24 10.13
C LYS A 102 -6.99 9.87 9.10
N LEU A 103 -7.09 8.68 8.51
CA LEU A 103 -6.15 8.22 7.49
C LEU A 103 -6.24 9.08 6.22
N ALA A 104 -7.46 9.43 5.81
CA ALA A 104 -7.69 10.34 4.69
C ALA A 104 -7.09 11.72 4.95
N ALA A 105 -7.31 12.31 6.12
CA ALA A 105 -6.70 13.59 6.47
C ALA A 105 -5.16 13.54 6.44
N LYS A 106 -4.56 12.40 6.77
CA LYS A 106 -3.11 12.21 6.76
C LYS A 106 -2.53 12.01 5.35
N PHE A 107 -3.11 11.10 4.56
CA PHE A 107 -2.54 10.67 3.28
C PHE A 107 -3.13 11.41 2.07
N ASP A 108 -4.33 11.98 2.21
CA ASP A 108 -5.03 12.76 1.19
C ASP A 108 -5.66 14.04 1.80
N PRO A 109 -4.87 14.96 2.38
CA PRO A 109 -5.39 16.16 3.04
C PRO A 109 -6.19 17.08 2.11
N LYS A 110 -6.01 16.95 0.79
CA LYS A 110 -6.72 17.73 -0.23
C LYS A 110 -7.94 17.00 -0.81
N GLY A 111 -8.19 15.75 -0.42
CA GLY A 111 -9.34 14.95 -0.84
C GLY A 111 -9.34 14.56 -2.32
N PHE A 112 -8.20 14.64 -3.00
CA PHE A 112 -8.12 14.37 -4.44
C PHE A 112 -8.34 12.89 -4.75
N TYR A 113 -7.75 12.01 -3.93
CA TYR A 113 -7.83 10.57 -4.12
C TYR A 113 -9.15 10.02 -3.60
N LEU A 114 -9.68 10.56 -2.51
CA LEU A 114 -11.04 10.24 -2.04
C LEU A 114 -12.09 10.49 -3.11
N LYS A 115 -12.02 11.64 -3.80
CA LYS A 115 -12.95 11.96 -4.88
C LYS A 115 -12.82 10.95 -6.02
N LYS A 116 -11.59 10.66 -6.46
CA LYS A 116 -11.33 9.68 -7.52
C LYS A 116 -11.81 8.28 -7.14
N PHE A 117 -11.57 7.86 -5.91
CA PHE A 117 -11.98 6.55 -5.39
C PHE A 117 -13.51 6.44 -5.29
N LYS A 118 -14.20 7.52 -4.89
CA LYS A 118 -15.67 7.57 -4.92
C LYS A 118 -16.20 7.38 -6.34
N ASP A 119 -15.64 8.09 -7.32
CA ASP A 119 -16.04 7.95 -8.72
C ASP A 119 -15.77 6.54 -9.26
N GLU A 120 -14.69 5.89 -8.83
CA GLU A 120 -14.38 4.49 -9.18
C GLU A 120 -15.32 3.51 -8.48
N ALA A 121 -15.54 3.64 -7.18
CA ALA A 121 -16.42 2.78 -6.42
C ALA A 121 -17.88 2.86 -6.86
N ASP A 122 -18.36 4.05 -7.20
CA ASP A 122 -19.68 4.24 -7.79
C ASP A 122 -19.81 3.47 -9.12
N LYS A 123 -18.75 3.43 -9.95
CA LYS A 123 -18.72 2.58 -11.18
C LYS A 123 -18.74 1.09 -10.87
N HIS A 124 -18.16 0.68 -9.74
CA HIS A 124 -18.20 -0.70 -9.25
C HIS A 124 -19.45 -1.02 -8.42
N GLY A 125 -20.45 -0.12 -8.37
CA GLY A 125 -21.71 -0.33 -7.65
C GLY A 125 -21.58 -0.25 -6.13
N ILE A 126 -20.46 0.25 -5.62
CA ILE A 126 -20.18 0.37 -4.19
C ILE A 126 -20.57 1.79 -3.78
N LYS A 127 -21.81 1.95 -3.28
CA LYS A 127 -22.32 3.23 -2.80
C LYS A 127 -21.90 3.51 -1.36
N TYR A 128 -21.38 4.71 -1.12
CA TYR A 128 -21.15 5.28 0.22
C TYR A 128 -21.21 6.82 0.24
#